data_AF-A0A7J8CTX4-F1
#
_entry.id   AF-A0A7J8CTX4-F1
#
_cell.length_a   1.000
_cell.length_b   1.000
_cell.length_c   1.000
_cell.angle_alpha   90.00
_cell.angle_beta   90.00
_cell.angle_gamma   90.00
#
_symmetry.space_group_name_H-M   'P 1'
#
loop_
_entity.id
_entity.type
_entity.pdbx_description
1 polymer ?
#
loop_
_entity_poly.entity_id
_entity_poly.type
_entity_poly.pdbx_seq_one_letter_code
_entity_poly.pdbx_strand_id
1 'polypeptide(L)'
;MPGVSARGLSLEERRQLAVNLTRVLSLYRSILDAYIIEFFTDNLWGTLPCSWQEALDGLNPPQLATLLLGMPGEGEVVRYRSVWPLTLLALKSTAYALAFTRTPGFQTPSEFPENPSQSSRLPAPFRKHVRPKKQHEIRRLGELVKKLSDLTGCTQVVDVGSGQGHLSRFMSLGLGLKVKSIEGDQRLVERAQHLDQELLQTLKKEEKRNPQICAEGATAGGAGSPAATEPGCSSGPPGPGEPCGSLLQPGPVAGPTGGDTDSIGPAAVPSGAGLPF
;
A
#
# COMPACT_ATOMS: atom_id res chain seq x y z
N MET A 1 17.17 -1.59 18.86
CA MET A 1 16.67 -2.94 18.54
C MET A 1 15.95 -2.87 17.20
N PRO A 2 16.37 -3.64 16.18
CA PRO A 2 15.63 -3.67 14.91
C PRO A 2 14.25 -4.30 15.13
N GLY A 3 13.21 -3.71 14.53
CA GLY A 3 11.84 -4.21 14.60
C GLY A 3 11.64 -5.54 13.85
N VAL A 4 10.40 -6.03 13.81
CA VAL A 4 10.05 -7.29 13.14
C VAL A 4 10.09 -7.12 11.61
N SER A 5 10.87 -7.96 10.93
CA SER A 5 10.73 -8.11 9.48
C SER A 5 9.48 -8.93 9.17
N ALA A 6 8.55 -8.35 8.41
CA ALA A 6 7.37 -9.08 7.94
C ALA A 6 7.72 -10.20 6.94
N ARG A 7 8.89 -10.13 6.29
CA ARG A 7 9.37 -11.19 5.39
C ARG A 7 10.02 -12.30 6.22
N GLY A 8 9.52 -13.53 6.08
CA GLY A 8 10.09 -14.73 6.69
C GLY A 8 9.29 -15.33 7.85
N LEU A 9 8.26 -14.65 8.35
CA LEU A 9 7.43 -15.20 9.43
C LEU A 9 6.52 -16.33 8.93
N SER A 10 6.52 -17.45 9.66
CA SER A 10 5.55 -18.54 9.57
C SER A 10 4.13 -18.06 9.91
N LEU A 11 3.12 -18.85 9.54
CA LEU A 11 1.73 -18.52 9.84
C LEU A 11 1.49 -18.38 11.36
N GLU A 12 2.14 -19.23 12.16
CA GLU A 12 1.99 -19.23 13.61
C GLU A 12 2.64 -18.01 14.25
N GLU A 13 3.85 -17.64 13.81
CA GLU A 13 4.51 -16.41 14.28
C GLU A 13 3.69 -15.16 13.93
N ARG A 14 3.02 -15.13 12.77
CA ARG A 14 2.13 -14.02 12.40
C ARG A 14 0.91 -13.95 13.30
N ARG A 15 0.31 -15.09 13.65
CA ARG A 15 -0.82 -15.14 14.60
C ARG A 15 -0.37 -14.65 15.97
N GLN A 16 0.75 -15.14 16.47
CA GLN A 16 1.28 -14.71 17.75
C GLN A 16 1.62 -13.21 17.76
N LEU A 17 2.20 -12.69 16.68
CA LEU A 17 2.45 -11.26 16.53
C LEU A 17 1.15 -10.44 16.57
N ALA A 18 0.11 -10.88 15.87
CA ALA A 18 -1.20 -10.22 15.88
C ALA A 18 -1.84 -10.23 17.29
N VAL A 19 -1.74 -11.34 18.02
CA VAL A 19 -2.20 -11.45 19.41
C VAL A 19 -1.43 -10.48 20.31
N ASN A 20 -0.10 -10.44 20.19
CA ASN A 20 0.75 -9.55 20.98
C ASN A 20 0.44 -8.07 20.69
N LEU A 21 0.30 -7.70 19.41
CA LEU A 21 -0.10 -6.35 19.00
C LEU A 21 -1.46 -5.97 19.60
N THR A 22 -2.47 -6.84 19.45
CA THR A 22 -3.82 -6.58 19.96
C THR A 22 -3.83 -6.39 21.47
N ARG A 23 -3.05 -7.19 22.20
CA ARG A 23 -2.92 -7.06 23.66
C ARG A 23 -2.31 -5.71 24.06
N VAL A 24 -1.24 -5.29 23.40
CA VAL A 24 -0.58 -4.01 23.68
C VAL A 24 -1.47 -2.83 23.33
N LEU A 25 -2.12 -2.86 22.16
CA LEU A 25 -3.07 -1.82 21.75
C LEU A 25 -4.24 -1.71 22.73
N SER A 26 -4.73 -2.83 23.26
CA SER A 26 -5.81 -2.83 24.26
C SER A 26 -5.34 -2.24 25.59
N LEU A 27 -4.12 -2.56 26.04
CA LEU A 27 -3.56 -2.06 27.30
C LEU A 27 -3.31 -0.55 27.28
N TYR A 28 -2.87 0.00 26.15
CA TYR A 28 -2.53 1.42 26.01
C TYR A 28 -3.57 2.21 25.20
N ARG A 29 -4.80 1.70 25.14
CA ARG A 29 -5.88 2.28 24.34
C ARG A 29 -6.15 3.74 24.66
N SER A 30 -6.11 4.12 25.95
CA SER A 30 -6.31 5.51 26.38
C SER A 30 -5.28 6.48 25.81
N ILE A 31 -4.07 6.02 25.54
CA ILE A 31 -3.00 6.85 24.94
C ILE A 31 -3.16 6.87 23.41
N LEU A 32 -3.62 5.77 22.81
CA LEU A 32 -3.74 5.60 21.36
C LEU A 32 -4.95 6.31 20.77
N ASP A 33 -6.06 6.29 21.49
CA ASP A 33 -7.33 6.90 21.07
C ASP A 33 -7.36 8.41 21.40
N ALA A 34 -6.32 8.92 22.06
CA ALA A 34 -6.20 10.31 22.44
C ALA A 34 -5.78 11.17 21.23
N TYR A 35 -6.68 12.03 20.75
CA TYR A 35 -6.36 12.90 19.62
C TYR A 35 -5.56 14.11 20.08
N ILE A 36 -4.60 14.56 19.27
CA ILE A 36 -3.75 15.70 19.63
C ILE A 36 -4.56 16.99 19.90
N ILE A 37 -5.73 17.13 19.26
CA ILE A 37 -6.63 18.28 19.51
C ILE A 37 -7.25 18.25 20.91
N GLU A 38 -7.42 17.05 21.48
CA GLU A 38 -7.99 16.82 22.81
C GLU A 38 -6.96 17.05 23.92
N PHE A 39 -5.68 17.24 23.57
CA PHE A 39 -4.61 17.44 24.55
C PHE A 39 -4.90 18.60 25.52
N PHE A 40 -5.41 19.70 24.98
CA PHE A 40 -5.71 20.90 25.76
C PHE A 40 -7.12 20.91 26.35
N THR A 41 -8.08 20.21 25.73
CA THR A 41 -9.46 20.17 26.21
C THR A 41 -9.65 19.15 27.33
N ASP A 42 -8.97 18.00 27.22
CA ASP A 42 -9.23 16.82 28.05
C ASP A 42 -8.09 16.54 29.03
N ASN A 43 -7.10 17.44 29.12
CA ASN A 43 -5.91 17.32 29.98
C ASN A 43 -5.25 15.94 29.83
N LEU A 44 -4.96 15.54 28.59
CA LEU A 44 -4.41 14.21 28.29
C LEU A 44 -3.13 13.90 29.09
N TRP A 45 -2.32 14.91 29.38
CA TRP A 45 -1.13 14.78 30.23
C TRP A 45 -1.46 14.20 31.63
N GLY A 46 -2.53 14.69 32.25
CA GLY A 46 -2.99 14.23 33.57
C GLY A 46 -3.50 12.80 33.59
N THR A 47 -3.81 12.21 32.42
CA THR A 47 -4.29 10.82 32.32
C THR A 47 -3.17 9.79 32.37
N LEU A 48 -1.91 10.22 32.18
CA LEU A 48 -0.75 9.34 32.26
C LEU A 48 -0.46 8.95 33.72
N PRO A 49 0.16 7.79 33.99
CA PRO A 49 0.62 7.45 35.34
C PRO A 49 1.54 8.53 35.91
N CYS A 50 1.39 8.91 37.19
CA CYS A 50 2.19 9.97 37.81
C CYS A 50 3.70 9.75 37.64
N SER A 51 4.17 8.51 37.81
CA SER A 51 5.57 8.14 37.59
C SER A 51 6.06 8.39 36.16
N TRP A 52 5.18 8.31 35.15
CA TRP A 52 5.52 8.64 33.77
C TRP A 52 5.60 10.15 33.58
N GLN A 53 4.67 10.89 34.17
CA GLN A 53 4.70 12.35 34.14
C GLN A 53 6.01 12.85 34.75
N GLU A 54 6.39 12.39 35.95
CA GLU A 54 7.65 12.74 36.62
C GLU A 54 8.90 12.42 35.79
N ALA A 55 8.90 11.29 35.07
CA ALA A 55 10.04 10.87 34.25
C ALA A 55 10.16 11.64 32.93
N LEU A 56 9.04 12.13 32.40
CA LEU A 56 8.93 12.82 31.12
C LEU A 56 8.90 14.35 31.27
N ASP A 57 8.57 14.85 32.45
CA ASP A 57 8.46 16.28 32.72
C ASP A 57 9.80 17.01 32.54
N GLY A 58 9.73 18.23 32.00
CA GLY A 58 10.91 19.05 31.73
C GLY A 58 11.88 18.52 30.66
N LEU A 59 11.51 17.48 29.89
CA LEU A 59 12.24 17.05 28.69
C LEU A 59 11.86 17.92 27.50
N ASN A 60 12.85 18.39 26.75
CA ASN A 60 12.58 19.08 25.48
C ASN A 60 12.33 18.06 24.34
N PRO A 61 11.71 18.47 23.21
CA PRO A 61 11.37 17.53 22.14
C PRO A 61 12.55 16.72 21.58
N PRO A 62 13.76 17.29 21.36
CA PRO A 62 14.94 16.51 20.98
C PRO A 62 15.33 15.44 22.01
N GLN A 63 15.38 15.79 23.29
CA GLN A 63 15.68 14.84 24.37
C GLN A 63 14.65 13.72 24.42
N LEU A 64 13.37 14.06 24.28
CA LEU A 64 12.28 13.10 24.26
C LEU A 64 12.41 12.13 23.07
N ALA A 65 12.73 12.64 21.87
CA ALA A 65 12.98 11.82 20.70
C ALA A 65 14.21 10.90 20.89
N THR A 66 15.32 11.41 21.41
CA THR A 66 16.49 10.59 21.71
C THR A 66 16.17 9.48 22.72
N LEU A 67 15.44 9.81 23.79
CA LEU A 67 15.14 8.87 24.88
C LEU A 67 14.03 7.87 24.53
N LEU A 68 12.97 8.26 23.82
CA LEU A 68 11.89 7.35 23.42
C LEU A 68 12.15 6.69 22.06
N LEU A 69 12.55 7.47 21.06
CA LEU A 69 12.74 7.03 19.67
C LEU A 69 14.12 6.44 19.38
N GLY A 70 15.07 6.54 20.32
CA GLY A 70 16.41 5.98 20.16
C GLY A 70 17.16 6.58 18.97
N MET A 71 16.86 7.85 18.66
CA MET A 71 17.43 8.62 17.55
C MET A 71 18.37 9.70 18.12
N PRO A 72 19.55 9.34 18.66
CA PRO A 72 20.50 10.34 19.14
C PRO A 72 21.00 11.19 17.96
N GLY A 73 21.26 12.48 18.22
CA GLY A 73 22.06 13.28 17.30
C GLY A 73 23.45 12.68 17.12
N GLU A 74 24.13 13.03 16.03
CA GLU A 74 25.48 12.53 15.75
C GLU A 74 26.44 12.90 16.90
N GLY A 75 26.97 11.90 17.59
CA GLY A 75 27.83 12.08 18.78
C GLY A 75 27.10 12.27 20.11
N GLU A 76 25.77 12.25 20.16
CA GLU A 76 25.01 12.36 21.41
C GLU A 76 24.95 11.01 22.17
N VAL A 77 25.28 11.05 23.46
CA VAL A 77 25.11 9.91 24.37
C VAL A 77 23.75 10.02 25.05
N VAL A 78 22.97 8.93 24.99
CA VAL A 78 21.67 8.84 25.69
C VAL A 78 21.90 8.92 27.20
N ARG A 79 21.50 10.04 27.82
CA ARG A 79 21.56 10.24 29.28
C ARG A 79 20.18 10.42 29.86
N TYR A 80 19.83 9.55 30.80
CA TYR A 80 18.61 9.67 31.57
C TYR A 80 18.86 10.60 32.76
N ARG A 81 17.96 11.57 33.00
CA ARG A 81 18.04 12.46 34.19
C ARG A 81 17.70 11.71 35.48
N SER A 82 16.84 10.69 35.38
CA SER A 82 16.36 9.85 36.48
C SER A 82 16.08 8.44 35.97
N VAL A 83 15.93 7.49 36.88
CA VAL A 83 15.51 6.13 36.52
C VAL A 83 14.06 6.18 36.04
N TRP A 84 13.84 5.81 34.79
CA TRP A 84 12.49 5.77 34.23
C TRP A 84 11.67 4.61 34.81
N PRO A 85 10.34 4.77 34.95
CA PRO A 85 9.46 3.71 35.41
C PRO A 85 9.57 2.48 34.53
N LEU A 86 9.58 1.30 35.15
CA LEU A 86 9.66 0.03 34.43
C LEU A 86 8.54 -0.13 33.40
N THR A 87 7.34 0.37 33.71
CA THR A 87 6.17 0.33 32.80
C THR A 87 6.39 1.17 31.54
N LEU A 88 7.05 2.32 31.64
CA LEU A 88 7.40 3.17 30.50
C LEU A 88 8.50 2.52 29.63
N LEU A 89 9.53 1.95 30.27
CA LEU A 89 10.60 1.22 29.59
C LEU A 89 10.08 -0.06 28.91
N ALA A 90 9.13 -0.74 29.55
CA ALA A 90 8.45 -1.90 28.99
C ALA A 90 7.64 -1.49 27.75
N LEU A 91 6.81 -0.44 27.83
CA LEU A 91 6.08 0.09 26.67
C LEU A 91 7.05 0.40 25.52
N LYS A 92 8.11 1.16 25.79
CA LYS A 92 9.13 1.51 24.79
C LYS A 92 9.69 0.24 24.13
N SER A 93 10.18 -0.70 24.93
CA SER A 93 10.81 -1.93 24.44
C SER A 93 9.82 -2.80 23.64
N THR A 94 8.59 -2.92 24.12
CA THR A 94 7.51 -3.65 23.45
C THR A 94 7.11 -2.98 22.12
N ALA A 95 7.01 -1.65 22.09
CA ALA A 95 6.70 -0.91 20.87
C ALA A 95 7.77 -1.15 19.79
N TYR A 96 9.06 -1.16 20.15
CA TYR A 96 10.12 -1.53 19.20
C TYR A 96 10.06 -2.98 18.76
N ALA A 97 9.89 -3.90 19.71
CA ALA A 97 9.91 -5.33 19.45
C ALA A 97 8.75 -5.77 18.55
N LEU A 98 7.61 -5.07 18.61
CA LEU A 98 6.43 -5.38 17.79
C LEU A 98 6.31 -4.52 16.53
N ALA A 99 7.05 -3.40 16.43
CA ALA A 99 7.01 -2.55 15.26
C ALA A 99 7.57 -3.27 14.04
N PHE A 100 6.87 -3.16 12.90
CA PHE A 100 7.41 -3.58 11.62
C PHE A 100 8.60 -2.70 11.21
N THR A 101 9.61 -3.30 10.59
CA THR A 101 10.73 -2.56 10.02
C THR A 101 10.23 -1.51 9.03
N ARG A 102 10.50 -0.23 9.32
CA ARG A 102 10.12 0.90 8.46
C ARG A 102 11.06 1.12 7.28
N THR A 103 12.19 0.41 7.23
CA THR A 103 13.07 0.36 6.08
C THR A 103 12.56 -0.70 5.11
N PRO A 104 11.91 -0.33 3.99
CA PRO A 104 11.76 -1.26 2.90
C PRO A 104 13.18 -1.66 2.49
N GLY A 105 13.51 -2.96 2.51
CA GLY A 105 14.74 -3.42 1.86
C GLY A 105 14.74 -2.83 0.45
N PHE A 106 15.75 -2.03 0.12
CA PHE A 106 15.89 -1.28 -1.13
C PHE A 106 15.83 -2.25 -2.31
N GLN A 107 14.63 -2.54 -2.76
CA GLN A 107 14.34 -3.07 -4.07
C GLN A 107 13.25 -2.15 -4.58
N THR A 108 13.59 -1.29 -5.55
CA THR A 108 12.58 -0.58 -6.33
C THR A 108 11.60 -1.64 -6.82
N PRO A 109 10.33 -1.59 -6.38
CA PRO A 109 9.36 -2.56 -6.85
C PRO A 109 9.34 -2.50 -8.38
N SER A 110 9.29 -3.66 -9.06
CA SER A 110 9.20 -3.77 -10.53
C SER A 110 8.04 -2.95 -11.16
N GLU A 111 7.17 -2.37 -10.32
CA GLU A 111 6.11 -1.44 -10.68
C GLU A 111 6.58 -0.04 -11.11
N PHE A 112 7.79 0.37 -10.73
CA PHE A 112 8.31 1.74 -10.97
C PHE A 112 9.65 1.78 -11.75
N PRO A 113 9.79 1.10 -12.89
CA PRO A 113 11.07 1.03 -13.61
C PRO A 113 11.50 2.38 -14.21
N GLU A 114 10.55 3.22 -14.64
CA GLU A 114 10.85 4.45 -15.39
C GLU A 114 10.30 5.73 -14.73
N ASN A 115 9.31 5.61 -13.83
CA ASN A 115 8.77 6.75 -13.07
C ASN A 115 8.39 6.30 -11.66
N PRO A 116 9.04 6.81 -10.59
CA PRO A 116 8.78 6.40 -9.20
C PRO A 116 7.37 6.72 -8.71
N SER A 117 6.64 7.55 -9.46
CA SER A 117 5.30 7.97 -9.08
C SER A 117 4.23 7.19 -9.84
N GLN A 118 4.48 6.78 -11.10
CA GLN A 118 3.46 6.15 -11.96
C GLN A 118 3.56 4.63 -11.98
N SER A 119 2.49 3.95 -11.54
CA SER A 119 2.37 2.51 -11.70
C SER A 119 2.07 2.18 -13.17
N SER A 120 3.02 1.52 -13.85
CA SER A 120 2.82 0.95 -15.20
C SER A 120 1.75 -0.14 -15.26
N ARG A 121 1.28 -0.53 -14.08
CA ARG A 121 0.67 -1.81 -13.74
C ARG A 121 -0.85 -1.64 -13.51
N LEU A 122 -1.33 -0.41 -13.28
CA LEU A 122 -2.77 -0.10 -13.33
C LEU A 122 -3.18 0.11 -14.81
N PRO A 123 -4.25 -0.49 -15.35
CA PRO A 123 -4.58 -0.31 -16.77
C PRO A 123 -4.89 1.16 -17.12
N ALA A 124 -4.50 1.60 -18.32
CA ALA A 124 -4.58 3.00 -18.75
C ALA A 124 -5.96 3.68 -18.54
N PRO A 125 -7.10 2.99 -18.79
CA PRO A 125 -8.43 3.58 -18.56
C PRO A 125 -8.67 4.00 -17.10
N PHE A 126 -8.00 3.37 -16.13
CA PHE A 126 -8.15 3.66 -14.70
C PHE A 126 -7.18 4.75 -14.18
N ARG A 127 -6.23 5.21 -15.00
CA ARG A 127 -5.26 6.24 -14.59
C ARG A 127 -5.78 7.68 -14.74
N LYS A 128 -6.81 7.88 -15.57
CA LYS A 128 -7.39 9.21 -15.85
C LYS A 128 -7.80 9.93 -14.57
N HIS A 129 -7.37 11.19 -14.44
CA HIS A 129 -7.67 12.05 -13.29
C HIS A 129 -7.17 11.55 -11.92
N VAL A 130 -6.30 10.54 -11.88
CA VAL A 130 -5.73 9.99 -10.64
C VAL A 130 -4.26 10.37 -10.55
N ARG A 131 -3.87 11.04 -9.46
CA ARG A 131 -2.46 11.33 -9.20
C ARG A 131 -1.65 10.04 -9.02
N PRO A 132 -0.37 10.02 -9.38
CA PRO A 132 0.39 8.77 -9.42
C PRO A 132 0.45 8.00 -8.07
N LYS A 133 0.65 8.71 -6.95
CA LYS A 133 0.54 8.11 -5.58
C LYS A 133 -0.81 7.41 -5.36
N LYS A 134 -1.90 8.06 -5.72
CA LYS A 134 -3.25 7.52 -5.57
C LYS A 134 -3.49 6.31 -6.49
N GLN A 135 -2.87 6.28 -7.68
CA GLN A 135 -2.91 5.10 -8.55
C GLN A 135 -2.26 3.88 -7.89
N HIS A 136 -1.11 4.07 -7.24
CA HIS A 136 -0.42 3.02 -6.50
C HIS A 136 -1.28 2.51 -5.34
N GLU A 137 -1.84 3.41 -4.53
CA GLU A 137 -2.74 3.05 -3.42
C GLU A 137 -3.95 2.26 -3.90
N ILE A 138 -4.62 2.72 -4.97
CA ILE A 138 -5.78 2.04 -5.58
C ILE A 138 -5.40 0.63 -6.03
N ARG A 139 -4.28 0.47 -6.75
CA ARG A 139 -3.85 -0.84 -7.23
C ARG A 139 -3.56 -1.78 -6.07
N ARG A 140 -2.73 -1.35 -5.11
CA ARG A 140 -2.30 -2.20 -3.99
C ARG A 140 -3.45 -2.64 -3.11
N LEU A 141 -4.36 -1.72 -2.80
CA LEU A 141 -5.55 -2.05 -2.02
C LEU A 141 -6.51 -2.95 -2.81
N GLY A 142 -6.76 -2.65 -4.09
CA GLY A 142 -7.62 -3.47 -4.94
C GLY A 142 -7.11 -4.91 -5.08
N GLU A 143 -5.81 -5.10 -5.35
CA GLU A 143 -5.19 -6.43 -5.42
C GLU A 143 -5.28 -7.20 -4.11
N LEU A 144 -5.11 -6.52 -2.98
CA LEU A 144 -5.26 -7.13 -1.66
C LEU A 144 -6.71 -7.59 -1.45
N VAL A 145 -7.69 -6.74 -1.74
CA VAL A 145 -9.12 -7.07 -1.64
C VAL A 145 -9.45 -8.26 -2.54
N LYS A 146 -8.93 -8.31 -3.77
CA LYS A 146 -9.13 -9.46 -4.68
C LYS A 146 -8.55 -10.75 -4.10
N LYS A 147 -7.32 -10.72 -3.58
CA LYS A 147 -6.72 -11.89 -2.92
C LYS A 147 -7.56 -12.37 -1.73
N LEU A 148 -8.04 -11.45 -0.89
CA LEU A 148 -8.91 -11.78 0.22
C LEU A 148 -10.26 -12.36 -0.25
N SER A 149 -10.82 -11.81 -1.32
CA SER A 149 -12.04 -12.30 -1.96
C SER A 149 -11.86 -13.75 -2.43
N ASP A 150 -10.76 -14.04 -3.11
CA ASP A 150 -10.44 -15.38 -3.61
C ASP A 150 -10.21 -16.39 -2.47
N LEU A 151 -9.58 -15.95 -1.37
CA LEU A 151 -9.33 -16.79 -0.20
C LEU A 151 -10.59 -17.09 0.62
N THR A 152 -11.54 -16.16 0.66
CA THR A 152 -12.74 -16.26 1.53
C THR A 152 -14.00 -16.67 0.76
N GLY A 153 -13.99 -16.60 -0.57
CA GLY A 153 -15.18 -16.74 -1.41
C GLY A 153 -16.12 -15.52 -1.38
N CYS A 154 -15.77 -14.46 -0.65
CA CYS A 154 -16.58 -13.25 -0.54
C CYS A 154 -16.42 -12.36 -1.79
N THR A 155 -17.37 -12.41 -2.72
CA THR A 155 -17.31 -11.65 -3.99
C THR A 155 -17.98 -10.27 -3.94
N GLN A 156 -18.69 -9.95 -2.85
CA GLN A 156 -19.36 -8.67 -2.64
C GLN A 156 -18.51 -7.76 -1.75
N VAL A 157 -18.27 -6.53 -2.21
CA VAL A 157 -17.46 -5.52 -1.52
C VAL A 157 -18.29 -4.25 -1.34
N VAL A 158 -18.24 -3.67 -0.13
CA VAL A 158 -18.83 -2.36 0.16
C VAL A 158 -17.70 -1.36 0.41
N ASP A 159 -17.63 -0.32 -0.41
CA ASP A 159 -16.63 0.76 -0.33
C ASP A 159 -17.28 2.00 0.33
N VAL A 160 -16.96 2.26 1.59
CA VAL A 160 -17.52 3.36 2.39
C VAL A 160 -16.59 4.57 2.34
N GLY A 161 -17.12 5.74 1.97
CA GLY A 161 -16.31 6.93 1.72
C GLY A 161 -15.58 6.84 0.37
N SER A 162 -16.27 6.32 -0.64
CA SER A 162 -15.70 6.00 -1.96
C SER A 162 -15.20 7.23 -2.74
N GLY A 163 -15.59 8.45 -2.33
CA GLY A 163 -15.25 9.70 -2.98
C GLY A 163 -15.67 9.71 -4.44
N GLN A 164 -14.70 9.89 -5.34
CA GLN A 164 -14.93 9.88 -6.80
C GLN A 164 -14.96 8.47 -7.40
N GLY A 165 -14.99 7.41 -6.59
CA GLY A 165 -15.19 6.03 -7.02
C GLY A 165 -14.02 5.38 -7.76
N HIS A 166 -12.79 5.89 -7.65
CA HIS A 166 -11.65 5.33 -8.39
C HIS A 166 -11.26 3.91 -7.95
N LEU A 167 -11.22 3.65 -6.64
CA LEU A 167 -10.97 2.31 -6.11
C LEU A 167 -12.11 1.36 -6.46
N SER A 168 -13.35 1.80 -6.20
CA SER A 168 -14.58 1.08 -6.56
C SER A 168 -14.61 0.65 -8.03
N ARG A 169 -14.34 1.57 -8.97
CA ARG A 169 -14.24 1.25 -10.41
C ARG A 169 -13.15 0.23 -10.71
N PHE A 170 -11.97 0.39 -10.13
CA PHE A 170 -10.87 -0.55 -10.36
C PHE A 170 -11.22 -1.95 -9.84
N MET A 171 -11.79 -2.06 -8.65
CA MET A 171 -12.23 -3.34 -8.08
C MET A 171 -13.34 -3.98 -8.93
N SER A 172 -14.31 -3.19 -9.41
CA SER A 172 -15.43 -3.72 -10.17
C SER A 172 -15.06 -4.10 -11.59
N LEU A 173 -14.57 -3.14 -12.38
CA LEU A 173 -14.29 -3.33 -13.81
C LEU A 173 -12.90 -3.92 -14.07
N GLY A 174 -11.93 -3.65 -13.19
CA GLY A 174 -10.56 -4.13 -13.35
C GLY A 174 -10.30 -5.50 -12.71
N LEU A 175 -11.01 -5.85 -11.63
CA LEU A 175 -10.80 -7.09 -10.88
C LEU A 175 -12.03 -8.01 -10.84
N GLY A 176 -13.15 -7.60 -11.44
CA GLY A 176 -14.36 -8.41 -11.56
C GLY A 176 -15.14 -8.61 -10.26
N LEU A 177 -14.97 -7.73 -9.27
CA LEU A 177 -15.68 -7.80 -7.99
C LEU A 177 -17.06 -7.12 -8.07
N LYS A 178 -18.03 -7.59 -7.28
CA LYS A 178 -19.33 -6.91 -7.13
C LYS A 178 -19.19 -5.84 -6.06
N VAL A 179 -19.05 -4.59 -6.49
CA VAL A 179 -18.79 -3.46 -5.57
C VAL A 179 -20.06 -2.61 -5.40
N LYS A 180 -20.37 -2.22 -4.17
CA LYS A 180 -21.32 -1.16 -3.83
C LYS A 180 -20.58 -0.04 -3.14
N SER A 181 -20.78 1.19 -3.60
CA SER A 181 -20.06 2.36 -3.11
C SER A 181 -21.00 3.28 -2.33
N ILE A 182 -20.54 3.81 -1.20
CA ILE A 182 -21.28 4.75 -0.36
C ILE A 182 -20.44 6.03 -0.22
N GLU A 183 -21.06 7.18 -0.45
CA GLU A 183 -20.44 8.50 -0.31
C GLU A 183 -21.49 9.49 0.22
N GLY A 184 -21.07 10.36 1.14
CA GLY A 184 -21.94 11.33 1.81
C GLY A 184 -22.02 12.67 1.07
N ASP A 185 -21.00 13.03 0.28
CA ASP A 185 -21.02 14.25 -0.55
C ASP A 185 -21.63 13.98 -1.93
N GLN A 186 -22.82 14.54 -2.16
CA GLN A 186 -23.54 14.45 -3.42
C GLN A 186 -22.70 14.89 -4.64
N ARG A 187 -21.82 15.88 -4.50
CA ARG A 187 -20.96 16.35 -5.60
C ARG A 187 -19.93 15.30 -6.01
N LEU A 188 -19.42 14.54 -5.04
CA LEU A 188 -18.49 13.44 -5.29
C LEU A 188 -19.21 12.26 -5.95
N VAL A 189 -20.46 11.98 -5.54
CA VAL A 189 -21.33 10.97 -6.15
C VAL A 189 -21.58 11.28 -7.62
N GLU A 190 -22.02 12.50 -7.96
CA GLU A 190 -22.26 12.92 -9.35
C GLU A 190 -21.00 12.81 -10.20
N ARG A 191 -19.85 13.23 -9.64
CA ARG A 191 -18.57 13.12 -10.33
C ARG A 191 -18.14 11.66 -10.53
N ALA A 192 -18.38 10.78 -9.55
CA ALA A 192 -18.13 9.36 -9.69
C ALA A 192 -18.96 8.76 -10.83
N GLN A 193 -20.27 9.02 -10.84
CA GLN A 193 -21.19 8.55 -11.89
C GLN A 193 -20.77 9.03 -13.28
N HIS A 194 -20.32 10.28 -13.42
CA HIS A 194 -19.83 10.80 -14.69
C HIS A 194 -18.57 10.04 -15.17
N LEU A 195 -17.60 9.81 -14.27
CA LEU A 195 -16.39 9.06 -14.57
C LEU A 195 -16.70 7.58 -14.92
N ASP A 196 -17.70 6.98 -14.28
CA ASP A 196 -18.16 5.63 -14.58
C ASP A 196 -18.71 5.55 -16.01
N GLN A 197 -19.53 6.53 -16.41
CA GLN A 197 -20.08 6.61 -17.77
C GLN A 197 -18.98 6.80 -18.82
N GLU A 198 -18.03 7.71 -18.60
CA GLU A 198 -16.90 7.96 -19.50
C GLU A 198 -16.07 6.67 -19.71
N LEU A 199 -15.81 5.94 -18.62
CA LEU A 199 -15.05 4.71 -18.67
C LEU A 199 -15.79 3.60 -19.41
N LEU A 200 -17.08 3.39 -19.11
CA LEU A 200 -17.90 2.40 -19.81
C LEU A 200 -18.01 2.68 -21.31
N GLN A 201 -18.11 3.95 -21.71
CA GLN A 201 -18.09 4.34 -23.12
C GLN A 201 -16.74 4.01 -23.77
N THR A 202 -15.64 4.28 -23.06
CA THR A 202 -14.28 3.95 -23.54
C THR A 202 -14.15 2.45 -23.76
N LEU A 203 -14.53 1.62 -22.77
CA LEU A 203 -14.45 0.16 -22.86
C LEU A 203 -15.31 -0.40 -24.00
N LYS A 204 -16.56 0.07 -24.16
CA LYS A 204 -17.42 -0.32 -25.28
C LYS A 204 -16.82 -0.01 -26.65
N LYS A 205 -16.10 1.11 -26.77
CA LYS A 205 -15.40 1.48 -28.01
C LYS A 205 -14.22 0.56 -28.30
N GLU A 206 -13.50 0.15 -27.26
CA GLU A 206 -12.38 -0.79 -27.39
C GLU A 206 -12.85 -2.19 -27.78
N GLU A 207 -13.94 -2.68 -27.20
CA GLU A 207 -14.59 -3.96 -27.59
C GLU A 207 -14.99 -3.95 -29.08
N LYS A 208 -15.64 -2.86 -29.54
CA LYS A 208 -16.02 -2.70 -30.95
C LYS A 208 -14.84 -2.62 -31.90
N ARG A 209 -13.70 -2.08 -31.45
CA ARG A 209 -12.47 -1.96 -32.24
C ARG A 209 -11.72 -3.29 -32.33
N ASN A 210 -11.95 -4.21 -31.41
CA ASN A 210 -11.26 -5.50 -31.36
C ASN A 210 -12.22 -6.69 -31.17
N PRO A 211 -13.10 -6.97 -32.15
CA PRO A 211 -14.10 -8.04 -32.05
C PRO A 211 -13.50 -9.46 -32.11
N GLN A 212 -12.19 -9.62 -32.37
CA GLN A 212 -11.57 -10.91 -32.72
C GLN A 212 -10.87 -11.65 -31.57
N ILE A 213 -10.82 -11.10 -30.34
CA ILE A 213 -10.25 -11.79 -29.17
C ILE A 213 -11.30 -12.63 -28.40
N CYS A 214 -12.60 -12.46 -28.68
CA CYS A 214 -13.68 -13.20 -28.00
C CYS A 214 -14.08 -14.55 -28.63
N ALA A 215 -13.43 -15.00 -29.71
CA ALA A 215 -13.82 -16.23 -30.42
C ALA A 215 -13.15 -17.51 -29.90
N GLU A 216 -12.04 -17.45 -29.15
CA GLU A 216 -11.35 -18.65 -28.64
C GLU A 216 -11.86 -19.13 -27.27
N GLY A 217 -12.82 -18.43 -26.65
CA GLY A 217 -13.41 -18.83 -25.36
C GLY A 217 -14.77 -19.55 -25.44
N ALA A 218 -15.36 -19.70 -26.62
CA ALA A 218 -16.77 -20.11 -26.77
C ALA A 218 -17.01 -21.46 -27.45
N THR A 219 -15.97 -22.16 -27.94
CA THR A 219 -16.09 -23.53 -28.48
C THR A 219 -15.55 -24.57 -27.51
N ALA A 220 -16.18 -24.70 -26.35
CA ALA A 220 -16.03 -25.87 -25.48
C ALA A 220 -17.31 -26.04 -24.64
N GLY A 221 -18.40 -26.42 -25.31
CA GLY A 221 -19.69 -26.64 -24.63
C GLY A 221 -20.79 -27.05 -25.59
N GLY A 222 -20.75 -28.28 -26.09
CA GLY A 222 -21.80 -28.86 -26.93
C GLY A 222 -21.66 -30.37 -27.01
N ALA A 223 -22.61 -31.09 -26.41
CA ALA A 223 -22.61 -32.50 -26.04
C ALA A 223 -22.54 -33.55 -27.18
N GLY A 224 -22.07 -34.75 -26.82
CA GLY A 224 -22.33 -35.99 -27.56
C GLY A 224 -21.51 -37.20 -27.07
N SER A 225 -22.10 -38.05 -26.23
CA SER A 225 -21.73 -39.48 -26.09
C SER A 225 -22.43 -40.27 -27.22
N PRO A 226 -21.92 -41.43 -27.73
CA PRO A 226 -21.60 -42.61 -26.90
C PRO A 226 -20.46 -43.56 -27.36
N ALA A 227 -20.16 -44.50 -26.43
CA ALA A 227 -19.73 -45.90 -26.60
C ALA A 227 -18.26 -46.28 -26.90
N ALA A 228 -17.67 -46.89 -25.85
CA ALA A 228 -16.78 -48.07 -25.76
C ALA A 228 -15.88 -48.48 -26.94
N THR A 229 -14.58 -48.69 -26.68
CA THR A 229 -13.88 -50.00 -26.57
C THR A 229 -12.39 -49.75 -26.20
N GLU A 230 -11.88 -50.42 -25.16
CA GLU A 230 -10.45 -50.59 -24.80
C GLU A 230 -9.71 -51.45 -25.88
N PRO A 231 -8.36 -51.54 -25.99
CA PRO A 231 -7.41 -51.61 -24.87
C PRO A 231 -5.99 -51.00 -25.05
N GLY A 232 -5.24 -50.89 -23.95
CA GLY A 232 -3.82 -51.32 -23.93
C GLY A 232 -2.70 -50.29 -23.62
N CYS A 233 -2.27 -50.30 -22.34
CA CYS A 233 -0.90 -50.29 -21.81
C CYS A 233 0.15 -49.16 -22.03
N SER A 234 0.58 -48.63 -20.86
CA SER A 234 1.96 -48.33 -20.42
C SER A 234 2.57 -46.91 -20.54
N SER A 235 3.02 -46.44 -19.36
CA SER A 235 4.28 -45.71 -19.03
C SER A 235 4.23 -44.21 -18.65
N GLY A 236 4.63 -43.95 -17.39
CA GLY A 236 5.47 -42.80 -16.94
C GLY A 236 4.81 -41.44 -16.63
N PRO A 237 5.08 -40.80 -15.47
CA PRO A 237 4.53 -39.47 -15.13
C PRO A 237 5.41 -38.32 -15.68
N PRO A 238 4.84 -37.22 -16.19
CA PRO A 238 5.58 -35.98 -16.42
C PRO A 238 5.45 -35.02 -15.22
N GLY A 239 6.50 -34.24 -14.99
CA GLY A 239 6.70 -33.35 -13.84
C GLY A 239 5.80 -32.10 -13.79
N PRO A 240 5.91 -31.30 -12.72
CA PRO A 240 5.02 -30.18 -12.45
C PRO A 240 5.22 -29.04 -13.46
N GLY A 241 4.12 -28.69 -14.14
CA GLY A 241 4.05 -27.66 -15.15
C GLY A 241 4.22 -26.23 -14.61
N GLU A 242 4.86 -25.40 -15.43
CA GLU A 242 4.93 -23.96 -15.26
C GLU A 242 3.55 -23.30 -15.50
N PRO A 243 3.19 -22.24 -14.76
CA PRO A 243 1.98 -21.49 -15.03
C PRO A 243 2.20 -20.51 -16.18
N CYS A 244 1.43 -20.75 -17.25
CA CYS A 244 1.33 -19.93 -18.46
C CYS A 244 0.94 -18.49 -18.13
N GLY A 245 1.87 -17.55 -18.30
CA GLY A 245 1.64 -16.11 -18.20
C GLY A 245 1.55 -15.48 -19.58
N SER A 246 0.33 -15.34 -20.12
CA SER A 246 0.08 -14.53 -21.31
C SER A 246 0.11 -13.05 -20.94
N LEU A 247 1.30 -12.45 -20.97
CA LEU A 247 1.49 -11.00 -20.86
C LEU A 247 1.66 -10.42 -22.27
N LEU A 248 0.81 -9.45 -22.60
CA LEU A 248 0.90 -8.59 -23.77
C LEU A 248 2.32 -8.01 -23.89
N GLN A 249 3.08 -8.40 -24.92
CA GLN A 249 4.30 -7.70 -25.34
C GLN A 249 3.92 -6.48 -26.18
N PRO A 250 4.54 -5.31 -25.96
CA PRO A 250 4.56 -4.24 -26.96
C PRO A 250 5.62 -4.52 -28.02
N GLY A 251 5.25 -4.43 -29.30
CA GLY A 251 6.17 -4.47 -30.44
C GLY A 251 7.10 -3.26 -30.53
N PRO A 252 8.13 -3.30 -31.41
CA PRO A 252 9.20 -2.31 -31.42
C PRO A 252 8.78 -1.05 -32.18
N VAL A 253 9.21 0.11 -31.71
CA VAL A 253 9.19 1.36 -32.49
C VAL A 253 10.59 1.93 -32.56
N ALA A 254 11.00 2.21 -33.80
CA ALA A 254 12.30 2.73 -34.21
C ALA A 254 12.61 4.12 -33.62
N GLY A 255 13.90 4.38 -33.41
CA GLY A 255 14.41 5.68 -32.95
C GLY A 255 14.32 6.79 -33.99
N PRO A 256 14.74 8.00 -33.60
CA PRO A 256 15.79 8.64 -34.39
C PRO A 256 16.91 9.26 -33.55
N THR A 257 18.02 9.38 -34.26
CA THR A 257 19.35 9.95 -33.99
C THR A 257 19.37 11.48 -33.81
N GLY A 258 20.44 11.95 -33.15
CA GLY A 258 20.92 13.36 -33.10
C GLY A 258 20.65 13.98 -31.72
N GLY A 259 21.62 14.27 -30.84
CA GLY A 259 22.97 14.77 -31.09
C GLY A 259 22.91 16.29 -31.13
N ASP A 260 23.05 16.94 -29.97
CA ASP A 260 23.97 18.08 -29.81
C ASP A 260 24.09 18.51 -28.34
N THR A 261 25.34 18.78 -28.02
CA THR A 261 25.92 19.30 -26.78
C THR A 261 25.47 20.73 -26.51
N ASP A 262 25.24 21.08 -25.24
CA ASP A 262 25.89 22.27 -24.68
C ASP A 262 25.89 22.27 -23.15
N SER A 263 27.10 22.40 -22.61
CA SER A 263 27.43 22.55 -21.21
C SER A 263 27.25 24.01 -20.80
N ILE A 264 26.50 24.27 -19.72
CA ILE A 264 26.61 25.53 -18.98
C ILE A 264 26.68 25.19 -17.48
N GLY A 265 27.85 25.49 -16.89
CA GLY A 265 28.17 25.31 -15.48
C GLY A 265 27.46 26.31 -14.55
N PRO A 266 27.66 26.20 -13.23
CA PRO A 266 26.86 26.89 -12.24
C PRO A 266 27.30 28.35 -12.06
N ALA A 267 26.33 29.26 -12.00
CA ALA A 267 26.55 30.65 -11.65
C ALA A 267 26.83 30.79 -10.15
N ALA A 268 27.96 31.41 -9.83
CA ALA A 268 28.41 31.76 -8.50
C ALA A 268 27.52 32.84 -7.85
N VAL A 269 27.29 32.69 -6.54
CA VAL A 269 26.64 33.68 -5.67
C VAL A 269 27.73 34.53 -5.00
N PRO A 270 27.72 35.87 -5.07
CA PRO A 270 28.66 36.68 -4.32
C PRO A 270 28.16 36.94 -2.89
N SER A 271 29.08 36.77 -1.95
CA SER A 271 28.99 37.23 -0.56
C SER A 271 29.06 38.75 -0.45
N GLY A 272 28.35 39.32 0.53
CA GLY A 272 28.86 40.42 1.34
C GLY A 272 28.08 41.74 1.32
N ALA A 273 27.34 41.99 2.40
CA ALA A 273 27.17 43.26 3.14
C ALA A 273 25.94 43.06 4.07
N GLY A 274 25.93 43.23 5.40
CA GLY A 274 26.81 44.02 6.25
C GLY A 274 26.06 45.20 6.89
N LEU A 275 25.05 44.91 7.75
CA LEU A 275 24.50 45.72 8.87
C LEU A 275 24.01 47.18 8.60
N PRO A 276 23.41 47.94 9.55
CA PRO A 276 22.76 47.61 10.85
C PRO A 276 21.32 48.19 10.99
N PHE A 277 20.49 47.57 11.85
CA PHE A 277 19.79 48.12 13.03
C PHE A 277 18.86 47.05 13.61
#